data_AF-A0A2N3DKR7-F1
#
_entry.id   AF-A0A2N3DKR7-F1
#
_cell.length_a   1.000
_cell.length_b   1.000
_cell.length_c   1.000
_cell.angle_alpha   90.00
_cell.angle_beta   90.00
_cell.angle_gamma   90.00
#
_symmetry.space_group_name_H-M   'P 1'
#
loop_
_entity.id
_entity.type
_entity.pdbx_description
1 polymer ?
#
loop_
_entity_poly.entity_id
_entity_poly.type
_entity_poly.pdbx_seq_one_letter_code
_entity_poly.pdbx_strand_id
1 'polypeptide(L)'
;MRITAGMAALTLALAGCSRPADTAAAPVAAVRTATVVTRMLDETVTAYGQVEFDPAAIRTLTATFEAQVAQIHVTVGEAVQAGQPIVTLTASPTTRLDLDRLAREASVTSAEHARLQRLRADGLAADAEVAAAAAAAATSREASANLRRLTGGGRITLRAPVSGVIDSLPASPGALIGAGGVVAGLGSTRLLNARLGVEVEDAQRIRSGAAI
;
A
#
# COMPACT_ATOMS: atom_id res chain seq x y z
N MET A 1 -130.64 21.19 -60.80
CA MET A 1 -131.92 20.94 -60.13
C MET A 1 -131.71 19.85 -59.07
N ARG A 2 -131.85 20.22 -57.79
CA ARG A 2 -132.09 19.36 -56.59
C ARG A 2 -131.01 18.32 -56.20
N ILE A 3 -130.21 18.58 -55.15
CA ILE A 3 -130.43 18.30 -53.70
C ILE A 3 -130.25 16.79 -53.36
N THR A 4 -129.19 16.44 -52.61
CA THR A 4 -129.14 15.93 -51.20
C THR A 4 -128.02 14.91 -50.94
N ALA A 5 -127.40 15.07 -49.76
CA ALA A 5 -126.89 14.05 -48.83
C ALA A 5 -125.82 13.03 -49.31
N GLY A 6 -124.81 12.65 -48.55
CA GLY A 6 -124.46 12.89 -47.16
C GLY A 6 -123.38 11.87 -46.76
N MET A 7 -122.40 12.33 -45.98
CA MET A 7 -121.75 11.62 -44.86
C MET A 7 -121.21 10.19 -45.07
N ALA A 8 -119.88 10.02 -45.10
CA ALA A 8 -119.19 8.91 -44.42
C ALA A 8 -117.65 9.08 -44.35
N ALA A 9 -117.13 8.98 -43.11
CA ALA A 9 -115.90 8.31 -42.65
C ALA A 9 -114.53 8.79 -43.19
N LEU A 10 -113.65 9.43 -42.38
CA LEU A 10 -112.87 8.89 -41.24
C LEU A 10 -111.73 7.93 -41.65
N THR A 11 -110.53 8.48 -41.88
CA THR A 11 -109.26 7.79 -41.60
C THR A 11 -108.17 8.80 -41.25
N LEU A 12 -107.54 8.53 -40.10
CA LEU A 12 -106.69 9.40 -39.30
C LEU A 12 -105.23 8.90 -39.38
N ALA A 13 -104.30 9.85 -39.52
CA ALA A 13 -102.94 9.86 -38.97
C ALA A 13 -101.96 8.71 -39.27
N LEU A 14 -100.91 9.03 -40.04
CA LEU A 14 -99.53 8.57 -39.76
C LEU A 14 -98.61 9.81 -39.79
N ALA A 15 -98.37 10.41 -38.62
CA ALA A 15 -97.31 11.39 -38.41
C ALA A 15 -96.04 10.62 -38.00
N GLY A 16 -95.08 10.50 -38.93
CA GLY A 16 -93.75 9.95 -38.65
C GLY A 16 -92.83 11.01 -38.07
N CYS A 17 -92.56 10.93 -36.77
CA CYS A 17 -91.54 11.73 -36.09
C CYS A 17 -90.13 11.25 -36.47
N SER A 18 -89.34 12.11 -37.11
CA SER A 18 -87.89 11.94 -37.30
C SER A 18 -87.15 12.30 -36.00
N ARG A 19 -86.39 11.35 -35.44
CA ARG A 19 -85.40 11.62 -34.39
C ARG A 19 -84.10 12.12 -35.05
N PRO A 20 -83.49 13.23 -34.59
CA PRO A 20 -82.15 13.58 -35.01
C PRO A 20 -81.15 12.59 -34.38
N ALA A 21 -80.16 12.17 -35.17
CA ALA A 21 -79.08 11.31 -34.69
C ALA A 21 -78.15 12.13 -33.77
N ASP A 22 -78.01 11.69 -32.52
CA ASP A 22 -76.98 12.18 -31.61
C ASP A 22 -75.60 11.89 -32.24
N THR A 23 -74.84 12.95 -32.50
CA THR A 23 -73.45 12.81 -32.96
C THR A 23 -72.63 12.36 -31.76
N ALA A 24 -72.39 11.05 -31.64
CA ALA A 24 -71.54 10.48 -30.59
C ALA A 24 -70.17 11.18 -30.62
N ALA A 25 -69.88 11.96 -29.58
CA ALA A 25 -68.58 12.60 -29.40
C ALA A 25 -67.48 11.53 -29.43
N ALA A 26 -66.54 11.66 -30.36
CA ALA A 26 -65.42 10.74 -30.48
C ALA A 26 -64.68 10.66 -29.12
N PRO A 27 -64.35 9.47 -28.62
CA PRO A 27 -63.75 9.33 -27.30
C PRO A 27 -62.38 10.02 -27.29
N VAL A 28 -62.29 11.16 -26.61
CA VAL A 28 -61.04 11.89 -26.40
C VAL A 28 -60.38 11.35 -25.15
N ALA A 29 -59.25 10.65 -25.32
CA ALA A 29 -58.47 10.18 -24.19
C ALA A 29 -57.86 11.40 -23.46
N ALA A 30 -58.19 11.57 -22.18
CA ALA A 30 -57.58 12.61 -21.36
C ALA A 30 -56.12 12.24 -21.08
N VAL A 31 -55.18 12.97 -21.71
CA VAL A 31 -53.74 12.80 -21.51
C VAL A 31 -53.17 13.96 -20.73
N ARG A 32 -52.21 13.68 -19.84
CA ARG A 32 -51.44 14.68 -19.13
C ARG A 32 -50.07 14.81 -19.76
N THR A 33 -49.75 15.99 -20.29
CA THR A 33 -48.43 16.29 -20.85
C THR A 33 -47.61 17.13 -19.89
N ALA A 34 -46.29 17.10 -20.06
CA ALA A 34 -45.35 17.97 -19.38
C ALA A 34 -44.32 18.50 -20.38
N THR A 35 -43.88 19.74 -20.20
CA THR A 35 -42.83 20.35 -21.04
C THR A 35 -41.46 19.79 -20.66
N VAL A 36 -40.74 19.26 -21.65
CA VAL A 36 -39.35 18.79 -21.47
C VAL A 36 -38.43 20.00 -21.34
N VAL A 37 -37.58 20.00 -20.31
CA VAL A 37 -36.57 21.04 -20.08
C VAL A 37 -35.23 20.37 -19.89
N THR A 38 -34.21 20.82 -20.61
CA THR A 38 -32.83 20.36 -20.43
C THR A 38 -32.24 20.98 -19.16
N ARG A 39 -31.72 20.14 -18.27
CA ARG A 39 -30.97 20.55 -17.08
C ARG A 39 -29.71 19.70 -16.99
N MET A 40 -28.64 20.24 -16.40
CA MET A 40 -27.50 19.40 -16.00
C MET A 40 -27.95 18.40 -14.93
N LEU A 41 -27.54 17.16 -15.10
CA LEU A 41 -27.74 16.08 -14.16
C LEU A 41 -26.38 15.61 -13.67
N ASP A 42 -26.18 15.63 -12.36
CA ASP A 42 -24.99 15.08 -11.74
C ASP A 42 -25.18 13.57 -11.61
N GLU A 43 -24.29 12.80 -12.24
CA GLU A 43 -24.24 11.35 -12.09
C GLU A 43 -23.18 10.99 -11.06
N THR A 44 -23.57 10.23 -10.03
CA THR A 44 -22.66 9.74 -9.00
C THR A 44 -22.49 8.24 -9.16
N VAL A 45 -21.25 7.78 -9.20
CA VAL A 45 -20.89 6.36 -9.16
C VAL A 45 -20.32 6.06 -7.79
N THR A 46 -20.90 5.10 -7.08
CA THR A 46 -20.39 4.68 -5.76
C THR A 46 -19.39 3.55 -5.96
N ALA A 47 -18.12 3.81 -5.65
CA ALA A 47 -17.05 2.83 -5.72
C ALA A 47 -16.61 2.41 -4.32
N TYR A 48 -16.36 1.12 -4.12
CA TYR A 48 -15.83 0.59 -2.86
C TYR A 48 -14.37 0.20 -3.03
N GLY A 49 -13.57 0.38 -1.99
CA GLY A 49 -12.15 0.12 -2.07
C GLY A 49 -11.45 0.18 -0.73
N GLN A 50 -10.12 0.18 -0.81
CA GLN A 50 -9.24 0.23 0.36
C GLN A 50 -8.33 1.44 0.29
N VAL A 51 -8.03 2.01 1.46
CA VAL A 51 -6.99 3.03 1.60
C VAL A 51 -5.69 2.31 1.89
N GLU A 52 -4.70 2.55 1.04
CA GLU A 52 -3.38 1.95 1.11
C GLU A 52 -2.33 3.06 1.21
N PHE A 53 -1.18 2.75 1.81
CA PHE A 53 -0.04 3.65 1.73
C PHE A 53 0.43 3.77 0.28
N ASP A 54 0.81 4.97 -0.14
CA ASP A 54 1.46 5.14 -1.44
C ASP A 54 2.73 4.28 -1.47
N PRO A 55 2.93 3.40 -2.48
CA PRO A 55 4.15 2.60 -2.60
C PRO A 55 5.44 3.44 -2.56
N ALA A 56 5.41 4.70 -3.06
CA ALA A 56 6.54 5.63 -2.98
C ALA A 56 6.82 6.14 -1.56
N ALA A 57 5.83 6.05 -0.67
CA ALA A 57 5.89 6.46 0.73
C ALA A 57 6.20 5.30 1.69
N ILE A 58 6.34 4.07 1.19
CA ILE A 58 6.77 2.91 1.98
C ILE A 58 8.30 2.88 2.08
N ARG A 59 8.81 2.74 3.31
CA ARG A 59 10.23 2.56 3.61
C ARG A 59 10.48 1.20 4.20
N THR A 60 11.26 0.39 3.49
CA THR A 60 11.63 -0.95 3.92
C THR A 60 12.92 -0.91 4.73
N LEU A 61 12.87 -1.49 5.92
CA LEU A 61 14.01 -1.75 6.77
C LEU A 61 14.57 -3.14 6.47
N THR A 62 15.85 -3.20 6.16
CA THR A 62 16.55 -4.44 5.83
C THR A 62 17.67 -4.75 6.81
N ALA A 63 18.00 -6.03 6.96
CA ALA A 63 19.14 -6.46 7.75
C ALA A 63 20.45 -6.21 6.99
N THR A 64 21.46 -5.59 7.63
CA THR A 64 22.76 -5.30 6.99
C THR A 64 23.70 -6.50 6.94
N PHE A 65 23.41 -7.55 7.70
CA PHE A 65 24.17 -8.81 7.79
C PHE A 65 23.21 -9.95 8.15
N GLU A 66 23.70 -11.18 8.10
CA GLU A 66 22.92 -12.34 8.52
C GLU A 66 22.67 -12.30 10.04
N ALA A 67 21.40 -12.13 10.43
CA ALA A 67 21.03 -11.84 11.80
C ALA A 67 19.80 -12.64 12.24
N GLN A 68 19.74 -12.93 13.53
CA GLN A 68 18.57 -13.44 14.21
C GLN A 68 17.80 -12.30 14.86
N VAL A 69 16.47 -12.36 14.80
CA VAL A 69 15.59 -11.42 15.49
C VAL A 69 15.63 -11.71 16.99
N ALA A 70 16.25 -10.82 17.76
CA ALA A 70 16.33 -10.97 19.21
C ALA A 70 15.05 -10.48 19.89
N GLN A 71 14.55 -9.32 19.47
CA GLN A 71 13.35 -8.72 20.05
C GLN A 71 12.68 -7.77 19.05
N ILE A 72 11.35 -7.80 19.06
CA ILE A 72 10.49 -6.86 18.34
C ILE A 72 9.93 -5.88 19.38
N HIS A 73 9.97 -4.58 19.08
CA HIS A 73 9.53 -3.51 20.00
C HIS A 73 8.19 -2.88 19.60
N VAL A 74 7.68 -3.21 18.41
CA VAL A 74 6.50 -2.58 17.81
C VAL A 74 5.58 -3.62 17.19
N THR A 75 4.34 -3.23 16.92
CA THR A 75 3.32 -4.07 16.29
C THR A 75 2.90 -3.53 14.92
N VAL A 76 2.36 -4.39 14.05
CA VAL A 76 1.81 -3.96 12.76
C VAL A 76 0.60 -3.05 13.00
N GLY A 77 0.53 -1.94 12.28
CA GLY A 77 -0.48 -0.89 12.48
C GLY A 77 -0.12 0.15 13.55
N GLU A 78 0.98 -0.04 14.30
CA GLU A 78 1.43 0.91 15.31
C GLU A 78 2.06 2.15 14.67
N ALA A 79 1.73 3.34 15.20
CA ALA A 79 2.36 4.59 14.82
C ALA A 79 3.70 4.76 15.56
N VAL A 80 4.77 5.02 14.82
CA VAL A 80 6.13 5.19 15.35
C VAL A 80 6.70 6.56 14.99
N GLN A 81 7.56 7.08 15.88
CA GLN A 81 8.30 8.31 15.66
C GLN A 81 9.67 8.03 15.04
N ALA A 82 10.23 9.01 14.31
CA ALA A 82 11.61 8.93 13.82
C ALA A 82 12.59 8.64 14.99
N GLY A 83 13.46 7.65 14.81
CA GLY A 83 14.42 7.18 15.82
C GLY A 83 13.89 6.12 16.79
N GLN A 84 12.58 5.83 16.80
CA GLN A 84 11.98 4.81 17.65
C GLN A 84 12.53 3.40 17.30
N PRO A 85 12.91 2.57 18.30
CA PRO A 85 13.36 1.21 18.03
C PRO A 85 12.23 0.35 17.49
N ILE A 86 12.50 -0.42 16.43
CA ILE A 86 11.53 -1.30 15.78
C ILE A 86 11.88 -2.77 16.08
N VAL A 87 13.10 -3.19 15.71
CA VAL A 87 13.58 -4.55 15.95
C VAL A 87 15.04 -4.51 16.40
N THR A 88 15.36 -5.32 17.41
CA THR A 88 16.75 -5.65 17.78
C THR A 88 17.15 -6.94 17.09
N LEU A 89 18.23 -6.85 16.31
CA LEU A 89 18.87 -7.96 15.62
C LEU A 89 20.18 -8.34 16.31
N THR A 90 20.47 -9.63 16.37
CA THR A 90 21.75 -10.18 16.83
C THR A 90 22.40 -10.99 15.72
N ALA A 91 23.72 -10.98 15.64
CA ALA A 91 24.46 -11.79 14.68
C ALA A 91 24.07 -13.27 14.76
N SER A 92 23.84 -13.86 13.60
CA SER A 92 23.64 -15.30 13.46
C SER A 92 24.86 -16.06 14.02
N PRO A 93 24.73 -17.36 14.34
CA PRO A 93 25.86 -18.18 14.77
C PRO A 93 27.04 -18.10 13.79
N THR A 94 26.78 -18.12 12.48
CA THR A 94 27.80 -17.97 11.42
C THR A 94 28.50 -16.61 11.50
N THR A 95 27.74 -15.52 11.54
CA THR A 95 28.29 -14.16 11.64
C THR A 95 29.08 -13.95 12.93
N ARG A 96 28.63 -14.53 14.05
CA ARG A 96 29.36 -14.50 15.33
C ARG A 96 30.69 -15.23 15.24
N LEU A 97 30.73 -16.40 14.61
CA LEU A 97 31.97 -17.14 14.40
C LEU A 97 32.98 -16.31 13.57
N ASP A 98 32.52 -15.60 12.54
CA ASP A 98 33.37 -14.73 11.75
C ASP A 98 33.87 -13.50 12.51
N LEU A 99 33.02 -12.87 13.32
CA LEU A 99 33.41 -11.80 14.23
C LEU A 99 34.53 -12.24 15.17
N ASP A 100 34.35 -13.40 15.82
CA ASP A 100 35.32 -13.96 16.76
C ASP A 100 36.61 -14.40 16.05
N ARG A 101 36.51 -14.92 14.83
CA ARG A 101 37.66 -15.34 14.03
C ARG A 101 38.53 -14.13 13.67
N LEU A 102 37.94 -13.08 13.08
CA LEU A 102 38.69 -11.89 12.69
C LEU A 102 39.22 -11.11 13.89
N ALA A 103 38.50 -11.10 15.02
CA ALA A 103 39.00 -10.50 16.26
C ALA A 103 40.24 -11.23 16.78
N ARG A 104 40.23 -12.57 16.77
CA ARG A 104 41.39 -13.39 17.15
C ARG A 104 42.57 -13.18 16.21
N GLU A 105 42.34 -13.18 14.92
CA GLU A 105 43.38 -12.96 13.91
C GLU A 105 44.05 -11.59 14.07
N ALA A 106 43.26 -10.53 14.30
CA ALA A 106 43.79 -9.20 14.60
C ALA A 106 44.63 -9.17 15.88
N SER A 107 44.22 -9.91 16.93
CA SER A 107 44.99 -10.02 18.17
C SER A 107 46.31 -10.76 17.97
N VAL A 108 46.31 -11.87 17.23
CA VAL A 108 47.50 -12.69 16.97
C VAL A 108 48.53 -11.90 16.16
N THR A 109 48.10 -11.28 15.06
CA THR A 109 48.99 -10.48 14.19
C THR A 109 49.54 -9.24 14.92
N SER A 110 48.72 -8.59 15.75
CA SER A 110 49.19 -7.46 16.57
C SER A 110 50.22 -7.89 17.63
N ALA A 111 50.00 -9.04 18.28
CA ALA A 111 50.96 -9.60 19.23
C ALA A 111 52.28 -9.99 18.56
N GLU A 112 52.21 -10.57 17.36
CA GLU A 112 53.39 -10.93 16.57
C GLU A 112 54.19 -9.70 16.14
N HIS A 113 53.50 -8.66 15.66
CA HIS A 113 54.16 -7.40 15.36
C HIS A 113 54.87 -6.80 16.58
N ALA A 114 54.22 -6.78 17.75
CA ALA A 114 54.82 -6.31 18.99
C ALA A 114 56.00 -7.19 19.46
N ARG A 115 55.96 -8.50 19.20
CA ARG A 115 57.08 -9.42 19.46
C ARG A 115 58.29 -9.08 18.57
N LEU A 116 58.07 -8.89 17.27
CA LEU A 116 59.13 -8.56 16.32
C LEU A 116 59.71 -7.17 16.56
N GLN A 117 58.90 -6.19 16.98
CA GLN A 117 59.41 -4.89 17.42
C GLN A 117 60.40 -5.01 18.59
N ARG A 118 60.09 -5.84 19.60
CA ARG A 118 61.01 -6.09 20.73
C ARG A 118 62.28 -6.81 20.27
N LEU A 119 62.15 -7.87 19.49
CA LEU A 119 63.31 -8.58 18.94
C LEU A 119 64.18 -7.65 18.08
N ARG A 120 63.57 -6.71 17.34
CA ARG A 120 64.32 -5.72 16.58
C ARG A 120 65.09 -4.76 17.47
N ALA A 121 64.51 -4.31 18.57
CA ALA A 121 65.19 -3.48 19.57
C ALA A 121 66.39 -4.21 20.20
N ASP A 122 66.30 -5.54 20.34
CA ASP A 122 67.39 -6.39 20.82
C ASP A 122 68.42 -6.76 19.73
N GLY A 123 68.22 -6.30 18.48
CA GLY A 123 69.08 -6.63 17.33
C GLY A 123 68.89 -8.05 16.77
N LEU A 124 67.83 -8.75 17.17
CA LEU A 124 67.53 -10.15 16.86
C LEU A 124 66.53 -10.36 15.71
N ALA A 125 66.02 -9.29 15.09
CA ALA A 125 65.12 -9.33 13.94
C ALA A 125 65.54 -8.32 12.86
N ALA A 126 65.12 -8.53 11.62
CA ALA A 126 65.36 -7.62 10.51
C ALA A 126 64.24 -6.56 10.36
N ASP A 127 64.57 -5.37 9.85
CA ASP A 127 63.56 -4.31 9.61
C ASP A 127 62.46 -4.77 8.65
N ALA A 128 62.81 -5.58 7.65
CA ALA A 128 61.86 -6.17 6.71
C ALA A 128 60.81 -7.06 7.40
N GLU A 129 61.21 -7.82 8.43
CA GLU A 129 60.30 -8.69 9.19
C GLU A 129 59.31 -7.86 10.01
N VAL A 130 59.80 -6.79 10.66
CA VAL A 130 58.94 -5.87 11.41
C VAL A 130 57.94 -5.17 10.49
N ALA A 131 58.38 -4.72 9.31
CA ALA A 131 57.53 -4.07 8.33
C ALA A 131 56.45 -5.02 7.78
N ALA A 132 56.81 -6.27 7.45
CA ALA A 132 55.86 -7.29 7.02
C ALA A 132 54.81 -7.59 8.10
N ALA A 133 55.25 -7.74 9.35
CA ALA A 133 54.34 -7.96 10.48
C ALA A 133 53.43 -6.75 10.75
N ALA A 134 53.94 -5.52 10.56
CA ALA A 134 53.14 -4.30 10.67
C ALA A 134 52.00 -4.29 9.63
N ALA A 135 52.31 -4.61 8.38
CA ALA A 135 51.34 -4.67 7.28
C ALA A 135 50.29 -5.77 7.53
N ALA A 136 50.70 -6.95 7.99
CA ALA A 136 49.78 -8.02 8.36
C ALA A 136 48.85 -7.61 9.51
N ALA A 137 49.40 -7.01 10.57
CA ALA A 137 48.61 -6.52 11.72
C ALA A 137 47.66 -5.38 11.33
N ALA A 138 48.03 -4.50 10.40
CA ALA A 138 47.13 -3.48 9.87
C ALA A 138 45.95 -4.12 9.12
N THR A 139 46.25 -5.05 8.20
CA THR A 139 45.24 -5.74 7.38
C THR A 139 44.22 -6.49 8.23
N SER A 140 44.66 -7.32 9.18
CA SER A 140 43.74 -8.10 10.03
C SER A 140 42.94 -7.18 10.98
N ARG A 141 43.51 -6.08 11.47
CA ARG A 141 42.78 -5.08 12.28
C ARG A 141 41.68 -4.39 11.48
N GLU A 142 41.97 -3.99 10.23
CA GLU A 142 40.99 -3.36 9.35
C GLU A 142 39.87 -4.32 8.98
N ALA A 143 40.19 -5.56 8.60
CA ALA A 143 39.20 -6.60 8.31
C ALA A 143 38.25 -6.82 9.51
N SER A 144 38.81 -6.93 10.72
CA SER A 144 38.05 -7.08 11.96
C SER A 144 37.18 -5.85 12.27
N ALA A 145 37.71 -4.64 12.07
CA ALA A 145 36.98 -3.39 12.28
C ALA A 145 35.83 -3.21 11.28
N ASN A 146 36.03 -3.59 10.03
CA ASN A 146 35.01 -3.50 8.98
C ASN A 146 33.83 -4.42 9.30
N LEU A 147 34.07 -5.67 9.69
CA LEU A 147 32.99 -6.59 10.06
C LEU A 147 32.26 -6.12 11.33
N ARG A 148 32.99 -5.63 12.34
CA ARG A 148 32.37 -5.06 13.55
C ARG A 148 31.47 -3.86 13.22
N ARG A 149 31.89 -2.99 12.31
CA ARG A 149 31.09 -1.82 11.90
C ARG A 149 29.83 -2.24 11.15
N LEU A 150 29.93 -3.20 10.24
CA LEU A 150 28.78 -3.72 9.50
C LEU A 150 27.74 -4.38 10.42
N THR A 151 28.22 -5.08 11.45
CA THR A 151 27.39 -5.86 12.38
C THR A 151 26.97 -5.13 13.66
N GLY A 152 27.45 -3.90 13.88
CA GLY A 152 27.29 -3.19 15.15
C GLY A 152 27.94 -3.92 16.34
N GLY A 153 28.97 -4.73 16.10
CA GLY A 153 29.58 -5.61 17.11
C GLY A 153 28.73 -6.85 17.43
N GLY A 154 27.87 -7.27 16.51
CA GLY A 154 27.02 -8.46 16.64
C GLY A 154 25.64 -8.20 17.24
N ARG A 155 25.28 -6.95 17.53
CA ARG A 155 23.92 -6.57 17.92
C ARG A 155 23.60 -5.17 17.42
N ILE A 156 22.53 -5.05 16.64
CA ILE A 156 22.07 -3.76 16.10
C ILE A 156 20.57 -3.59 16.37
N THR A 157 20.15 -2.37 16.70
CA THR A 157 18.73 -2.03 16.81
C THR A 157 18.35 -1.21 15.59
N LEU A 158 17.48 -1.78 14.76
CA LEU A 158 16.88 -1.06 13.64
C LEU A 158 15.85 -0.07 14.17
N ARG A 159 15.97 1.18 13.75
CA ARG A 159 15.15 2.30 14.19
C ARG A 159 14.37 2.86 13.01
N ALA A 160 13.23 3.49 13.30
CA ALA A 160 12.42 4.16 12.30
C ALA A 160 13.20 5.33 11.68
N PRO A 161 13.41 5.39 10.35
CA PRO A 161 14.13 6.50 9.72
C PRO A 161 13.27 7.78 9.67
N VAL A 162 11.95 7.62 9.66
CA VAL A 162 10.95 8.69 9.64
C VAL A 162 9.79 8.32 10.55
N SER A 163 8.95 9.28 10.93
CA SER A 163 7.68 8.98 11.62
C SER A 163 6.67 8.42 10.62
N GLY A 164 5.92 7.39 11.02
CA GLY A 164 4.99 6.67 10.16
C GLY A 164 4.24 5.57 10.90
N VAL A 165 3.64 4.65 10.17
CA VAL A 165 2.92 3.49 10.70
C VAL A 165 3.59 2.22 10.19
N ILE A 166 3.72 1.21 11.05
CA ILE A 166 4.26 -0.10 10.65
C ILE A 166 3.27 -0.77 9.70
N ASP A 167 3.64 -0.89 8.44
CA ASP A 167 2.84 -1.49 7.38
C ASP A 167 2.94 -3.03 7.43
N SER A 168 4.17 -3.54 7.55
CA SER A 168 4.43 -4.97 7.51
C SER A 168 5.59 -5.35 8.42
N LEU A 169 5.47 -6.52 9.07
CA LEU A 169 6.51 -7.07 9.94
C LEU A 169 6.60 -8.59 9.71
N PRO A 170 7.26 -9.04 8.63
CA PRO A 170 7.40 -10.47 8.33
C PRO A 170 8.34 -11.20 9.30
N ALA A 171 9.13 -10.45 10.07
CA ALA A 171 10.09 -10.97 11.03
C ALA A 171 9.41 -11.41 12.34
N SER A 172 9.69 -12.64 12.79
CA SER A 172 9.26 -13.16 14.09
C SER A 172 10.44 -13.25 15.07
N PRO A 173 10.22 -13.14 16.40
CA PRO A 173 11.28 -13.35 17.37
C PRO A 173 11.91 -14.74 17.20
N GLY A 174 13.24 -14.80 17.16
CA GLY A 174 14.00 -16.03 16.89
C GLY A 174 14.20 -16.37 15.41
N ALA A 175 13.53 -15.70 14.47
CA ALA A 175 13.71 -15.95 13.04
C ALA A 175 15.12 -15.53 12.57
N LEU A 176 15.67 -16.30 11.61
CA LEU A 176 16.93 -15.99 10.94
C LEU A 176 16.65 -15.21 9.66
N ILE A 177 17.33 -14.08 9.48
CA ILE A 177 17.20 -13.17 8.35
C ILE A 177 18.56 -13.05 7.67
N GLY A 178 18.60 -13.30 6.36
CA GLY A 178 19.81 -13.12 5.56
C GLY A 178 20.19 -11.64 5.38
N ALA A 179 21.43 -11.38 4.96
CA ALA A 179 21.85 -10.04 4.59
C ALA A 179 20.99 -9.48 3.45
N GLY A 180 20.52 -8.24 3.59
CA GLY A 180 19.56 -7.61 2.68
C GLY A 180 18.11 -8.05 2.87
N GLY A 181 17.83 -9.00 3.76
CA GLY A 181 16.48 -9.48 4.04
C GLY A 181 15.59 -8.40 4.64
N VAL A 182 14.30 -8.42 4.29
CA VAL A 182 13.30 -7.48 4.79
C VAL A 182 12.95 -7.79 6.24
N VAL A 183 13.03 -6.77 7.09
CA VAL A 183 12.71 -6.87 8.53
C VAL A 183 11.37 -6.22 8.83
N ALA A 184 11.14 -5.01 8.35
CA ALA A 184 9.90 -4.27 8.57
C ALA A 184 9.63 -3.27 7.42
N GLY A 185 8.35 -3.01 7.14
CA GLY A 185 7.89 -1.94 6.26
C GLY A 185 7.25 -0.81 7.06
N LEU A 186 7.59 0.42 6.73
CA LEU A 186 7.06 1.63 7.36
C LEU A 186 6.34 2.49 6.31
N GLY A 187 5.04 2.68 6.47
CA GLY A 187 4.22 3.56 5.62
C GLY A 187 4.10 4.97 6.22
N SER A 188 4.05 6.00 5.36
CA SER A 188 3.75 7.37 5.81
C SER A 188 2.26 7.68 5.65
N THR A 189 1.63 8.23 6.68
CA THR A 189 0.22 8.66 6.64
C THR A 189 -0.03 9.94 5.83
N ARG A 190 1.02 10.60 5.32
CA ARG A 190 0.90 11.84 4.54
C ARG A 190 0.49 11.61 3.09
N LEU A 191 0.81 10.43 2.55
CA LEU A 191 0.56 10.04 1.16
C LEU A 191 -0.21 8.73 1.18
N LEU A 192 -1.53 8.85 1.07
CA LEU A 192 -2.47 7.73 1.06
C LEU A 192 -3.13 7.68 -0.31
N ASN A 193 -3.24 6.47 -0.85
CA ASN A 193 -3.94 6.21 -2.10
C ASN A 193 -5.20 5.41 -1.81
N ALA A 194 -6.33 5.82 -2.40
CA ALA A 194 -7.56 5.05 -2.36
C ALA A 194 -7.62 4.16 -3.61
N ARG A 195 -7.51 2.85 -3.42
CA ARG A 195 -7.70 1.87 -4.49
C ARG A 195 -9.17 1.47 -4.52
N LEU A 196 -9.94 2.13 -5.39
CA LEU A 196 -11.37 1.91 -5.57
C LEU A 196 -11.62 0.93 -6.72
N GLY A 197 -12.44 -0.08 -6.48
CA GLY A 197 -12.96 -0.97 -7.51
C GLY A 197 -14.20 -0.34 -8.14
N VAL A 198 -14.26 -0.33 -9.47
CA VAL A 198 -15.40 0.13 -10.26
C VAL A 198 -15.73 -0.93 -11.29
N GLU A 199 -17.01 -1.24 -11.45
CA GLU A 199 -17.52 -2.12 -12.49
C GLU A 199 -17.17 -1.59 -13.90
N VAL A 200 -16.97 -2.49 -14.85
CA VAL A 200 -16.50 -2.13 -16.19
C VAL A 200 -17.50 -1.20 -16.90
N GLU A 201 -18.79 -1.40 -16.63
CA GLU A 201 -19.90 -0.60 -17.15
C GLU A 201 -19.82 0.86 -16.65
N ASP A 202 -19.45 1.05 -15.39
CA ASP A 202 -19.32 2.38 -14.79
C ASP A 202 -17.96 3.02 -15.08
N ALA A 203 -16.90 2.23 -15.26
CA ALA A 203 -15.59 2.72 -15.64
C ALA A 203 -15.61 3.45 -17.00
N GLN A 204 -16.47 3.06 -17.94
CA GLN A 204 -16.64 3.75 -19.22
C GLN A 204 -17.26 5.16 -19.07
N ARG A 205 -17.93 5.43 -17.94
CA ARG A 205 -18.60 6.70 -17.67
C ARG A 205 -17.70 7.68 -16.91
N ILE A 206 -16.62 7.21 -16.30
CA ILE A 206 -15.67 8.00 -15.53
C ILE A 206 -14.54 8.52 -16.44
N ARG A 207 -14.28 9.82 -16.39
CA ARG A 207 -13.14 10.45 -17.09
C ARG A 207 -11.98 10.68 -16.13
N SER A 208 -10.74 10.63 -16.63
CA SER A 208 -9.56 11.03 -15.86
C SER A 208 -9.71 12.46 -15.32
N GLY A 209 -9.54 12.63 -14.01
CA GLY A 209 -9.71 13.92 -13.32
C GLY A 209 -11.14 14.23 -12.88
N ALA A 210 -12.07 13.27 -12.96
CA ALA A 210 -13.38 13.38 -12.31
C ALA A 210 -13.20 13.67 -10.80
N ALA A 211 -14.06 14.52 -10.26
CA ALA A 211 -14.05 14.83 -8.83
C ALA A 211 -14.45 13.59 -8.02
N ILE A 212 -13.75 13.37 -6.91
CA ILE A 212 -13.92 12.25 -5.98
C ILE A 212 -14.41 12.79 -4.65
#